data_AF-A0A9Q1EBA1-F1
#
_entry.id   AF-A0A9Q1EBA1-F1
#
_cell.length_a   1.000
_cell.length_b   1.000
_cell.length_c   1.000
_cell.angle_alpha   90.00
_cell.angle_beta   90.00
_cell.angle_gamma   90.00
#
_symmetry.space_group_name_H-M   'P 1'
#
loop_
_entity.id
_entity.type
_entity.pdbx_description
1 polymer ?
#
loop_
_entity_poly.entity_id
_entity_poly.type
_entity_poly.pdbx_seq_one_letter_code
_entity_poly.pdbx_strand_id
1 'polypeptide(L)' 'MGSILTQLSGKKQKMSTLEKSRLDWDTFKDQEGIVDELATHNRGKEGYIERKNFLERVDHRQFEQEKTVRLKNMKR' A
#
# COMPACT_ATOMS: atom_id res chain seq x y z
N MET A 1 -26.91 7.62 9.34
CA MET A 1 -27.96 8.43 8.68
C MET A 1 -27.48 9.74 8.04
N GLY A 2 -26.20 10.14 8.12
CA GLY A 2 -25.74 11.44 7.60
C GLY A 2 -25.31 11.49 6.12
N SER A 3 -24.98 10.35 5.51
CA SER A 3 -24.39 10.31 4.16
C SER A 3 -25.38 10.61 3.02
N ILE A 4 -26.65 10.23 3.17
CA ILE A 4 -27.69 10.39 2.14
C ILE A 4 -28.13 11.86 2.03
N LEU A 5 -28.16 12.59 3.15
CA LEU A 5 -28.56 14.00 3.18
C LEU A 5 -27.54 14.91 2.46
N THR A 6 -26.25 14.59 2.56
CA THR A 6 -25.18 15.33 1.87
C THR A 6 -25.30 15.18 0.35
N GLN A 7 -25.63 13.97 -0.13
CA GLN A 7 -25.79 13.69 -1.56
C GLN A 7 -26.98 14.41 -2.20
N LEU A 8 -28.05 14.66 -1.45
CA LEU A 8 -29.24 15.40 -1.91
C LEU A 8 -29.06 16.93 -1.84
N SER A 9 -28.16 17.42 -0.98
CA SER A 9 -28.01 18.86 -0.69
C SER A 9 -27.25 19.68 -1.75
N GLY A 10 -26.80 19.06 -2.85
CA GLY A 10 -26.07 19.74 -3.94
C GLY A 10 -24.73 20.38 -3.55
N LYS A 11 -24.34 20.33 -2.27
CA LYS A 11 -23.01 20.71 -1.80
C LYS A 11 -22.02 19.68 -2.32
N LYS A 12 -21.35 20.00 -3.43
CA LYS A 12 -20.15 19.27 -3.88
C LYS A 12 -19.28 19.04 -2.66
N GLN A 13 -19.04 17.78 -2.29
CA GLN A 13 -18.05 17.47 -1.27
C GLN A 13 -16.77 18.19 -1.66
N LYS A 14 -16.25 19.01 -0.74
CA LYS A 14 -14.98 19.69 -0.95
C LYS A 14 -13.93 18.59 -1.05
N MET A 15 -13.56 18.24 -2.28
CA MET A 15 -12.47 17.30 -2.55
C MET A 15 -11.27 17.77 -1.73
N SER A 16 -10.75 16.88 -0.90
CA SER A 16 -9.52 17.15 -0.18
C SER A 16 -8.39 17.37 -1.19
N THR A 17 -7.40 18.19 -0.83
CA THR A 17 -6.17 18.32 -1.63
C THR A 17 -5.56 16.95 -1.95
N LEU A 18 -5.66 16.00 -1.00
CA LEU A 18 -5.20 14.63 -1.19
C LEU A 18 -5.97 13.90 -2.30
N GLU A 19 -7.30 14.01 -2.30
CA GLU A 19 -8.18 13.34 -3.25
C GLU A 19 -8.03 13.94 -4.66
N LYS A 20 -7.90 15.26 -4.73
CA LYS A 20 -7.63 15.96 -5.99
C LYS A 20 -6.27 15.57 -6.57
N SER A 21 -5.20 15.60 -5.75
CA SER A 21 -3.86 15.23 -6.21
C SER A 21 -3.78 13.76 -6.66
N ARG A 22 -4.54 12.86 -6.03
CA ARG A 22 -4.65 11.47 -6.51
C ARG A 22 -5.30 11.39 -7.88
N LEU A 23 -6.41 12.10 -8.09
CA LEU A 23 -7.13 12.12 -9.36
C LEU A 23 -6.28 12.75 -10.49
N ASP A 24 -5.60 13.85 -10.19
CA ASP A 24 -4.70 14.53 -11.12
C ASP A 24 -3.55 13.61 -11.52
N TRP A 25 -3.01 12.83 -10.57
CA TRP A 25 -1.98 11.84 -10.84
C TRP A 25 -2.46 10.65 -11.68
N ASP A 26 -3.67 10.16 -11.41
CA ASP A 26 -4.28 9.09 -12.21
C ASP A 26 -4.51 9.55 -13.66
N THR A 27 -5.04 10.76 -13.84
CA THR A 27 -5.25 11.35 -15.17
C THR A 27 -3.94 11.60 -15.92
N PHE A 28 -2.90 12.06 -15.22
CA PHE A 28 -1.58 12.30 -15.80
C PHE A 28 -0.95 11.01 -16.32
N LYS A 29 -1.02 9.92 -15.54
CA LYS A 29 -0.49 8.62 -15.98
C LYS A 29 -1.17 8.12 -17.25
N ASP A 30 -2.49 8.29 -17.34
CA ASP A 30 -3.28 7.86 -18.50
C ASP A 30 -2.95 8.69 -19.75
N GLN A 31 -2.78 10.01 -19.61
CA GLN A 31 -2.42 10.91 -20.71
C GLN A 31 -1.00 10.66 -21.25
N GLU A 32 -0.04 10.45 -20.35
CA GLU A 32 1.36 10.22 -20.73
C GLU A 32 1.62 8.77 -21.17
N GLY A 33 0.65 7.86 -21.02
CA GLY A 33 0.80 6.45 -21.40
C GLY A 33 1.80 5.67 -20.53
N ILE A 34 2.27 6.26 -19.42
CA ILE A 34 3.25 5.68 -18.51
C ILE A 34 2.66 4.63 -17.57
N VAL A 35 1.36 4.32 -17.69
CA VAL A 35 0.67 3.31 -16.86
C VAL A 35 1.35 1.95 -16.96
N ASP A 36 1.65 1.51 -18.18
CA ASP A 36 2.24 0.19 -18.41
C ASP A 36 3.72 0.14 -18.00
N GLU A 37 4.46 1.22 -18.18
CA GLU A 37 5.85 1.36 -17.70
C GLU A 37 5.90 1.33 -16.15
N LEU A 38 5.03 2.10 -15.49
CA LEU A 38 4.90 2.10 -14.03
C LEU A 38 4.40 0.76 -13.51
N ALA A 39 3.48 0.09 -14.21
CA ALA A 39 3.01 -1.23 -13.82
C ALA A 39 4.10 -2.29 -13.97
N THR A 40 4.93 -2.19 -15.01
CA THR A 40 6.08 -3.08 -15.24
C THR A 40 7.17 -2.86 -14.18
N HIS A 41 7.45 -1.61 -13.85
CA HIS A 41 8.41 -1.26 -12.80
C HIS A 41 7.89 -1.60 -11.38
N ASN A 42 6.58 -1.51 -11.13
CA ASN A 42 5.96 -1.97 -9.88
C ASN A 42 5.82 -3.50 -9.79
N ARG A 43 5.72 -4.21 -10.92
CA ARG A 43 5.69 -5.69 -11.00
C ARG A 43 7.08 -6.32 -11.02
N GLY A 44 8.11 -5.56 -11.39
CA GLY A 44 9.50 -6.02 -11.33
C GLY A 44 9.86 -6.45 -9.91
N LYS A 45 10.61 -7.54 -9.79
CA LYS A 45 11.08 -8.13 -8.51
C LYS A 45 11.90 -7.16 -7.62
N GLU A 46 12.10 -5.92 -8.07
CA GLU A 46 12.82 -4.83 -7.40
C GLU A 46 11.92 -3.65 -7.03
N GLY A 47 10.58 -3.83 -7.00
CA GLY A 47 9.68 -2.82 -6.46
C GLY A 47 9.90 -2.54 -4.97
N TYR A 48 9.70 -1.29 -4.53
CA TYR A 48 9.81 -0.92 -3.10
C TYR A 48 8.91 -1.77 -2.21
N ILE A 49 7.68 -2.04 -2.66
CA ILE A 49 6.71 -2.87 -1.94
C ILE A 49 7.24 -4.30 -1.77
N GLU A 50 7.81 -4.90 -2.83
CA GLU A 50 8.35 -6.26 -2.72
C GLU A 50 9.61 -6.31 -1.83
N ARG A 51 10.49 -5.29 -1.90
CA ARG A 51 11.62 -5.18 -0.96
C ARG A 51 11.14 -5.10 0.49
N LYS A 52 10.12 -4.28 0.76
CA LYS A 52 9.52 -4.15 2.10
C LYS A 52 8.88 -5.46 2.55
N ASN A 53 8.07 -6.09 1.70
CA ASN A 53 7.47 -7.39 1.98
C ASN A 53 8.52 -8.47 2.24
N PHE A 54 9.63 -8.47 1.49
CA PHE A 54 10.74 -9.38 1.72
C PHE A 54 11.36 -9.19 3.11
N LEU A 55 11.66 -7.94 3.49
CA LEU A 55 12.19 -7.62 4.82
C LEU A 55 11.24 -8.12 5.93
N GLU A 56 9.94 -7.83 5.80
CA GLU A 56 8.93 -8.29 6.76
C GLU A 56 8.89 -9.83 6.87
N ARG A 57 9.01 -10.56 5.75
CA ARG A 57 9.07 -12.03 5.74
C ARG A 57 10.34 -12.57 6.40
N VAL A 58 11.49 -11.93 6.16
CA VAL A 58 12.78 -12.33 6.75
C VAL A 58 12.77 -12.10 8.25
N ASP A 59 12.32 -10.91 8.69
CA ASP A 59 12.23 -10.55 10.10
C ASP A 59 11.32 -11.53 10.87
N HIS A 60 10.16 -11.84 10.30
CA HIS A 60 9.24 -12.82 10.89
C HIS A 60 9.89 -14.21 11.01
N ARG A 61 10.62 -14.65 9.98
CA ARG A 61 11.29 -15.96 10.00
C ARG A 61 12.39 -16.02 11.06
N GLN A 62 13.17 -14.95 11.19
CA GLN A 62 14.22 -14.88 12.20
C GLN A 62 13.62 -14.92 13.61
N PHE A 63 12.54 -14.17 13.85
CA PHE A 63 11.83 -14.17 15.12
C PHE A 63 11.35 -15.57 15.52
N GLU A 64 10.73 -16.32 14.60
CA GLU A 64 10.24 -17.68 14.89
C GLU A 64 11.39 -18.66 15.18
N GLN A 65 12.56 -18.50 14.52
CA GLN A 65 13.75 -19.29 14.83
C GLN A 65 14.27 -19.00 16.25
N GLU A 66 14.41 -17.72 16.61
CA GLU A 66 14.86 -17.31 17.94
C GLU A 66 13.90 -17.77 19.04
N LYS A 67 12.59 -17.64 18.80
CA LYS A 67 11.53 -18.14 19.69
C LYS A 67 11.64 -19.65 19.89
N THR A 68 11.87 -20.41 18.82
CA THR A 68 12.05 -21.87 18.87
C THR A 68 13.27 -22.24 19.72
N VAL A 69 14.40 -21.56 19.53
CA VAL A 69 15.62 -21.76 20.33
C VAL A 69 15.37 -21.44 21.80
N ARG A 70 14.72 -20.31 22.10
CA ARG A 70 14.38 -19.92 23.47
C ARG A 70 13.48 -20.94 24.16
N LEU A 71 12.44 -21.42 23.48
CA LEU A 71 11.54 -22.45 24.01
C LEU A 71 12.25 -23.78 24.22
N LYS A 72 13.16 -24.17 23.32
CA LYS A 72 13.98 -25.38 23.48
C LYS A 72 14.90 -25.28 24.70
N ASN A 73 15.49 -24.10 24.92
CA ASN A 73 16.37 -23.85 26.07
C ASN A 73 15.61 -23.80 27.39
N MET A 74 14.35 -23.35 27.41
CA MET A 74 13.49 -23.34 28.61
C MET A 74 12.98 -24.72 29.04
N LYS A 75 12.97 -25.71 28.13
CA LYS A 75 12.50 -27.07 28.42
C LYS A 75 13.60 -28.01 28.92
N ARG A 76 14.85 -27.53 28.98
CA ARG A 76 15.98 -28.21 29.63
C ARG A 76 16.09 -27.73 31.08
#